data_AF-A0A4Y2HM44-F1
#
_entry.id   AF-A0A4Y2HM44-F1
#
_cell.length_a   1.000
_cell.length_b   1.000
_cell.length_c   1.000
_cell.angle_alpha   90.00
_cell.angle_beta   90.00
_cell.angle_gamma   90.00
#
_symmetry.space_group_name_H-M   'P 1'
#
loop_
_entity.id
_entity.type
_entity.pdbx_description
1 polymer ?
#
loop_
_entity_poly.entity_id
_entity_poly.type
_entity_poly.pdbx_seq_one_letter_code
_entity_poly.pdbx_strand_id
1 'polypeptide(L)'
;MNAISIPGSEELEVLSPPCIEIVQVSGVLTNTGHSVAFRVSNPQTSVPINISGGPLSYKYRFHELHLHYGRTDDRGSEHTVSGTSFPGEVILSCGYFPFYLSRVQDCKLFTNDLRSLFYVLPQLI
;
A
#
# COMPACT_ATOMS: atom_id res chain seq x y z
N MET A 1 10.16 0.47 -7.16
CA MET A 1 9.38 1.53 -7.84
C MET A 1 10.26 2.76 -7.91
N ASN A 2 9.91 3.73 -8.76
CA ASN A 2 10.61 5.00 -8.81
C ASN A 2 9.80 6.02 -8.03
N ALA A 3 10.42 6.67 -7.05
CA ALA A 3 9.86 7.81 -6.34
C ALA A 3 9.40 8.90 -7.31
N ILE A 4 8.22 9.47 -7.07
CA ILE A 4 7.72 10.65 -7.78
C ILE A 4 7.34 11.77 -6.80
N SER A 5 7.35 13.01 -7.30
CA SER A 5 6.77 14.15 -6.58
C SER A 5 5.33 14.35 -7.02
N ILE A 6 4.40 14.22 -6.08
CA ILE A 6 2.97 14.42 -6.32
C ILE A 6 2.70 15.93 -6.30
N PRO A 7 2.13 16.50 -7.37
CA PRO A 7 1.76 17.92 -7.41
C PRO A 7 0.67 18.22 -6.37
N GLY A 8 0.54 19.51 -5.99
CA GLY A 8 -0.48 19.95 -5.04
C GLY A 8 -1.91 19.70 -5.54
N SER A 9 -2.90 19.99 -4.68
CA SER A 9 -4.33 19.68 -4.91
C SER A 9 -4.97 20.33 -6.15
N GLU A 10 -4.25 21.18 -6.87
CA GLU A 10 -4.75 21.93 -8.03
C GLU A 10 -4.80 21.10 -9.33
N GLU A 11 -4.25 19.88 -9.36
CA GLU A 11 -4.10 19.09 -10.60
C GLU A 11 -4.83 17.73 -10.59
N LEU A 12 -5.78 17.53 -9.66
CA LEU A 12 -6.40 16.21 -9.42
C LEU A 12 -7.76 16.06 -10.13
N GLU A 13 -7.90 14.99 -10.93
CA GLU A 13 -9.22 14.54 -11.40
C GLU A 13 -10.06 14.02 -10.23
N VAL A 14 -11.35 14.36 -10.22
CA VAL A 14 -12.29 13.90 -9.19
C VAL A 14 -12.66 12.43 -9.47
N LEU A 15 -11.98 11.52 -8.78
CA LEU A 15 -12.31 10.10 -8.79
C LEU A 15 -13.38 9.75 -7.76
N SER A 16 -14.09 8.64 -7.98
CA SER A 16 -14.94 8.05 -6.94
C SER A 16 -14.12 7.80 -5.67
N PRO A 17 -14.68 7.95 -4.45
CA PRO A 17 -13.91 7.70 -3.24
C PRO A 17 -13.46 6.23 -3.19
N PRO A 18 -12.23 5.94 -2.71
CA PRO A 18 -11.80 4.57 -2.50
C PRO A 18 -12.61 3.94 -1.35
N CYS A 19 -13.11 2.74 -1.58
CA CYS A 19 -13.74 1.89 -0.59
C CYS A 19 -12.66 0.98 0.02
N ILE A 20 -12.17 1.36 1.19
CA ILE A 20 -11.22 0.58 1.99
C ILE A 20 -11.96 -0.02 3.19
N GLU A 21 -12.04 -1.34 3.26
CA GLU A 21 -12.62 -2.03 4.40
C GLU A 21 -11.63 -2.04 5.57
N ILE A 22 -12.03 -1.48 6.72
CA ILE A 22 -11.23 -1.52 7.95
C ILE A 22 -11.49 -2.86 8.64
N VAL A 23 -10.47 -3.72 8.66
CA VAL A 23 -10.53 -5.06 9.26
C VAL A 23 -9.33 -5.25 10.17
N GLN A 24 -9.56 -5.77 11.38
CA GLN A 24 -8.48 -6.14 12.27
C GLN A 24 -7.79 -7.40 11.76
N VAL A 25 -6.46 -7.36 11.63
CA VAL A 25 -5.66 -8.49 11.14
C VAL A 25 -4.44 -8.75 12.02
N SER A 26 -4.05 -10.02 12.08
CA SER A 26 -2.81 -10.47 12.72
C SER A 26 -1.83 -10.93 11.65
N GLY A 27 -0.56 -10.58 11.83
CA GLY A 27 0.48 -10.83 10.83
C GLY A 27 1.87 -10.97 11.43
N VAL A 28 2.83 -11.18 10.53
CA VAL A 28 4.26 -11.24 10.82
C VAL A 28 4.91 -9.99 10.30
N LEU A 29 5.68 -9.33 11.16
CA LEU A 29 6.57 -8.23 10.80
C LEU A 29 7.97 -8.81 10.51
N THR A 30 8.57 -8.43 9.39
CA THR A 30 9.89 -8.91 8.96
C THR A 30 10.76 -7.74 8.58
N ASN A 31 11.97 -7.70 9.14
CA ASN A 31 13.01 -6.77 8.68
C ASN A 31 13.67 -7.37 7.42
N THR A 32 13.61 -6.66 6.30
CA THR A 32 14.16 -7.12 5.01
C THR A 32 15.62 -6.70 4.80
N GLY A 33 16.20 -5.95 5.73
CA GLY A 33 17.50 -5.29 5.59
C GLY A 33 17.42 -3.92 4.91
N HIS A 34 16.30 -3.60 4.24
CA HIS A 34 16.07 -2.31 3.57
C HIS A 34 14.78 -1.62 4.05
N SER A 35 13.78 -2.40 4.47
CA SER A 35 12.50 -1.90 4.95
C SER A 35 11.97 -2.82 6.05
N VAL A 36 10.86 -2.40 6.66
CA VAL A 36 10.04 -3.30 7.47
C VAL A 36 8.85 -3.74 6.63
N ALA A 37 8.61 -5.04 6.54
CA ALA A 37 7.50 -5.61 5.79
C ALA A 37 6.53 -6.34 6.71
N PHE A 38 5.23 -6.17 6.49
CA PHE A 38 4.17 -6.84 7.23
C PHE A 38 3.34 -7.73 6.29
N ARG A 39 3.17 -8.99 6.69
CA ARG A 39 2.36 -9.99 5.97
C ARG A 39 1.34 -10.61 6.90
N VAL A 40 0.13 -10.88 6.41
CA VAL A 40 -0.93 -11.55 7.18
C VAL A 40 -0.55 -13.02 7.42
N SER A 41 -0.63 -13.49 8.68
CA SER A 41 -0.09 -14.80 9.08
C SER A 41 -0.86 -15.99 8.52
N ASN A 42 -2.17 -15.85 8.29
CA ASN A 42 -2.98 -16.90 7.69
C ASN A 42 -4.03 -16.34 6.73
N PRO A 43 -3.69 -16.12 5.45
CA PRO A 43 -4.62 -15.58 4.45
C PRO A 43 -5.77 -16.54 4.08
N GLN A 44 -5.74 -17.80 4.53
CA GLN A 44 -6.81 -18.78 4.26
C GLN A 44 -7.88 -18.81 5.35
N THR A 45 -7.54 -18.50 6.59
CA THR A 45 -8.51 -18.42 7.70
C THR A 45 -8.88 -16.99 8.07
N SER A 46 -8.12 -15.99 7.60
CA SER A 46 -8.46 -14.58 7.77
C SER A 46 -9.44 -14.12 6.70
N VAL A 47 -10.37 -13.26 7.09
CA VAL A 47 -11.26 -12.55 6.16
C VAL A 47 -10.39 -11.84 5.10
N PRO A 48 -10.65 -12.03 3.79
CA PRO A 48 -9.90 -11.34 2.75
C PRO A 48 -10.09 -9.83 2.91
N ILE A 49 -9.00 -9.08 3.02
CA ILE A 49 -9.04 -7.61 3.02
C ILE A 49 -9.11 -7.15 1.57
N ASN A 50 -10.27 -6.63 1.17
CA ASN A 50 -10.50 -6.15 -0.19
C ASN A 50 -10.41 -4.62 -0.24
N ILE A 51 -9.86 -4.12 -1.34
CA ILE A 51 -9.74 -2.71 -1.67
C ILE A 51 -10.42 -2.51 -3.03
N SER A 52 -11.30 -1.51 -3.11
CA SER A 52 -12.06 -1.20 -4.34
C SER A 52 -12.40 0.29 -4.41
N GLY A 53 -13.01 0.76 -5.50
CA GLY A 53 -13.31 2.18 -5.71
C GLY A 53 -12.07 3.00 -6.07
N GLY A 54 -12.18 4.34 -6.09
CA GLY A 54 -11.05 5.15 -6.51
C GLY A 54 -10.70 4.96 -7.99
N PRO A 55 -9.41 4.94 -8.33
CA PRO A 55 -8.93 4.61 -9.67
C PRO A 55 -8.97 3.10 -9.99
N LEU A 56 -9.48 2.26 -9.09
CA LEU A 56 -9.45 0.80 -9.25
C LEU A 56 -10.69 0.30 -9.99
N SER A 57 -10.49 -0.32 -11.16
CA SER A 57 -11.56 -0.93 -11.96
C SER A 57 -12.13 -2.22 -11.36
N TYR A 58 -11.41 -2.85 -10.43
CA TYR A 58 -11.76 -4.15 -9.86
C TYR A 58 -11.49 -4.18 -8.34
N LYS A 59 -11.86 -5.30 -7.70
CA LYS A 59 -11.48 -5.59 -6.32
C LYS A 59 -10.06 -6.14 -6.28
N TYR A 60 -9.24 -5.54 -5.43
CA TYR A 60 -7.87 -5.96 -5.17
C TYR A 60 -7.75 -6.48 -3.74
N ARG A 61 -6.91 -7.49 -3.53
CA ARG A 61 -6.69 -8.08 -2.22
C ARG A 61 -5.36 -7.61 -1.65
N PHE A 62 -5.37 -7.22 -0.38
CA PHE A 62 -4.15 -6.87 0.34
C PHE A 62 -3.15 -8.04 0.33
N HIS A 63 -1.88 -7.73 0.04
CA HIS A 63 -0.80 -8.69 -0.04
C HIS A 63 0.25 -8.47 1.04
N GLU A 64 0.84 -7.28 1.07
CA GLU A 64 1.97 -6.93 1.94
C GLU A 64 1.99 -5.42 2.15
N LEU A 65 2.45 -5.00 3.33
CA LEU A 65 2.70 -3.61 3.66
C LEU A 65 4.19 -3.41 3.85
N HIS A 66 4.77 -2.37 3.23
CA HIS A 66 6.13 -1.93 3.48
C HIS A 66 6.13 -0.58 4.20
N LEU A 67 6.99 -0.44 5.19
CA LEU A 67 7.24 0.82 5.88
C LEU A 67 8.64 1.31 5.52
N HIS A 68 8.68 2.53 4.97
CA HIS A 68 9.87 3.32 4.73
C HIS A 68 9.90 4.47 5.74
N TYR A 69 11.07 4.74 6.32
CA TYR A 69 11.22 5.78 7.33
C TYR A 69 12.63 6.35 7.28
N GLY A 70 12.75 7.63 7.61
CA GLY A 70 14.02 8.32 7.72
C GLY A 70 14.57 8.28 9.14
N ARG A 71 15.81 8.76 9.27
CA ARG A 71 16.46 8.93 10.58
C ARG A 71 15.98 10.17 11.33
N THR A 72 15.40 11.12 10.60
CA THR A 72 14.99 12.45 11.07
C THR A 72 13.67 12.80 10.43
N ASP A 73 12.88 13.65 11.07
CA ASP A 73 11.50 13.92 10.67
C ASP A 73 11.37 14.75 9.37
N ASP A 74 12.48 15.29 8.85
CA ASP A 74 12.54 16.04 7.60
C ASP A 74 12.64 15.17 6.34
N ARG A 75 12.79 13.85 6.50
CA ARG A 75 13.02 12.91 5.40
C ARG A 75 12.52 11.51 5.74
N GLY A 76 12.26 10.69 4.73
CA GLY A 76 12.00 9.25 4.93
C GLY A 76 10.98 8.65 3.99
N SER A 77 9.99 9.43 3.59
CA SER A 77 9.10 9.05 2.50
C SER A 77 9.87 8.93 1.20
N GLU A 78 9.54 7.90 0.41
CA GLU A 78 10.05 7.73 -0.94
C GLU A 78 9.39 8.78 -1.85
N HIS A 79 8.08 8.94 -1.75
CA HIS A 79 7.32 9.97 -2.45
C HIS A 79 7.37 11.32 -1.73
N THR A 80 7.23 12.40 -2.49
CA THR A 80 7.11 13.76 -1.96
C THR A 80 5.78 14.38 -2.39
N VAL A 81 5.24 15.30 -1.60
CA VAL A 81 4.05 16.07 -1.97
C VAL A 81 4.47 17.53 -2.11
N SER A 82 4.28 18.11 -3.30
CA SER A 82 4.73 19.47 -3.62
C SER A 82 6.22 19.70 -3.28
N GLY A 83 7.05 18.69 -3.54
CA GLY A 83 8.49 18.70 -3.21
C GLY A 83 8.84 18.48 -1.73
N THR A 84 7.86 18.36 -0.83
CA THR A 84 8.09 18.10 0.60
C THR A 84 8.17 16.60 0.89
N SER A 85 9.22 16.18 1.61
CA SER A 85 9.36 14.82 2.16
C SER A 85 8.76 14.73 3.55
N PHE A 86 8.32 13.53 3.92
CA PHE A 86 7.71 13.21 5.21
C PHE A 86 8.60 12.23 5.99
N PRO A 87 8.49 12.16 7.33
CA PRO A 87 9.27 11.24 8.17
C PRO A 87 9.23 9.77 7.75
N GLY A 88 8.13 9.35 7.14
CA GLY A 88 7.97 8.00 6.64
C GLY A 88 6.80 7.84 5.70
N GLU A 89 6.71 6.65 5.13
CA GLU A 89 5.72 6.28 4.14
C GLU A 89 5.34 4.81 4.31
N VAL A 90 4.03 4.57 4.28
CA VAL A 90 3.43 3.24 4.25
C VAL A 90 3.04 2.93 2.82
N ILE A 91 3.54 1.81 2.31
CA ILE A 91 3.30 1.32 0.95
C ILE A 91 2.50 0.03 1.06
N LEU A 92 1.22 0.10 0.71
CA LEU A 92 0.30 -1.04 0.73
C LEU A 92 0.29 -1.68 -0.65
N SER A 93 0.79 -2.90 -0.77
CA SER A 93 0.71 -3.67 -2.02
C SER A 93 -0.55 -4.53 -2.03
N CYS A 94 -1.30 -4.43 -3.12
CA CYS A 94 -2.47 -5.27 -3.38
C CYS A 94 -2.39 -5.91 -4.77
N GLY A 95 -2.87 -7.14 -4.88
CA GLY A 95 -2.92 -7.88 -6.14
C GLY A 95 -4.35 -8.09 -6.61
N TYR A 96 -4.55 -8.09 -7.92
CA TYR A 96 -5.81 -8.57 -8.49
C TYR A 96 -6.01 -10.04 -8.11
N PHE A 97 -7.23 -10.38 -7.67
CA PHE A 97 -7.57 -11.72 -7.25
C PHE A 97 -8.83 -12.19 -8.00
N PRO A 98 -8.69 -12.89 -9.13
CA PRO A 98 -9.83 -13.46 -9.81
C PRO A 98 -10.39 -14.66 -9.02
N PHE A 99 -11.72 -14.83 -9.06
CA PHE A 99 -12.45 -15.86 -8.29
C PHE A 99 -11.97 -17.32 -8.49
N TYR A 100 -11.24 -17.62 -9.57
CA TYR A 100 -10.73 -18.97 -9.86
C TYR A 100 -9.34 -19.27 -9.29
N LEU A 101 -8.59 -18.26 -8.83
CA LEU A 101 -7.31 -18.48 -8.16
C LEU A 101 -7.57 -18.69 -6.67
N SER A 102 -7.00 -19.75 -6.09
CA SER A 102 -7.24 -20.13 -4.70
C SER A 102 -6.15 -19.64 -3.73
N ARG A 103 -5.03 -19.08 -4.22
CA ARG A 103 -3.87 -18.70 -3.38
C ARG A 103 -3.35 -17.29 -3.66
N VAL A 104 -3.11 -16.53 -2.59
CA VAL A 104 -2.56 -15.16 -2.61
C VAL A 104 -1.09 -15.11 -3.11
N GLN A 105 -0.35 -16.22 -2.99
CA GLN A 105 1.02 -16.32 -3.52
C GLN A 105 1.07 -16.28 -5.06
N ASP A 106 -0.02 -16.66 -5.72
CA ASP A 106 -0.11 -16.66 -7.19
C ASP A 106 -0.28 -15.24 -7.75
N CYS A 107 -0.68 -14.24 -6.93
CA CYS A 107 -0.77 -12.84 -7.35
C CYS A 107 0.57 -12.25 -7.78
N LYS A 108 1.70 -12.78 -7.28
CA LYS A 108 3.03 -12.34 -7.73
C LYS A 108 3.38 -12.82 -9.14
N LEU A 109 2.66 -13.80 -9.68
CA LEU A 109 2.89 -14.33 -11.02
C LEU A 109 2.31 -13.42 -12.12
N PHE A 110 1.41 -12.51 -11.76
CA PHE A 110 0.80 -11.54 -12.68
C PHE A 110 1.29 -10.13 -12.33
N THR A 111 2.51 -9.81 -12.76
CA THR A 111 3.19 -8.53 -12.45
C THR A 111 2.41 -7.28 -12.90
N ASN A 112 1.56 -7.39 -13.92
CA ASN A 112 0.73 -6.27 -14.42
C ASN A 112 -0.46 -5.92 -13.51
N ASP A 113 -0.77 -6.78 -12.54
CA ASP A 113 -1.97 -6.69 -11.71
C ASP A 113 -1.69 -6.26 -10.27
N LEU A 114 -0.45 -5.89 -9.97
CA LEU A 114 -0.09 -5.28 -8.69
C LEU A 114 -0.44 -3.79 -8.72
N ARG A 115 -1.06 -3.33 -7.63
CA ARG A 115 -1.32 -1.92 -7.36
C ARG A 115 -0.79 -1.59 -5.98
N SER A 116 -0.35 -0.34 -5.81
CA SER A 116 0.14 0.15 -4.52
C SER A 116 -0.62 1.39 -4.11
N LEU A 117 -0.99 1.45 -2.83
CA LEU A 117 -1.51 2.65 -2.19
C LEU A 117 -0.41 3.22 -1.28
N PHE A 118 -0.17 4.51 -1.40
CA PHE A 118 0.87 5.23 -0.67
C PHE A 118 0.24 6.14 0.37
N TYR A 119 0.76 6.08 1.60
CA TYR A 119 0.33 6.92 2.71
C TYR A 119 1.55 7.54 3.39
N VAL A 120 1.70 8.85 3.28
CA VAL A 120 2.76 9.60 3.97
C VAL A 120 2.40 9.79 5.44
N LEU A 121 3.38 9.60 6.33
CA LEU A 121 3.18 9.74 7.78
C LEU A 121 3.46 11.20 8.18
N PRO A 122 2.47 11.91 8.76
CA PRO A 122 2.69 13.28 9.22
C PRO A 122 3.61 13.29 10.46
N GLN A 123 4.27 14.42 10.69
CA GLN A 123 4.97 14.66 11.95
C GLN A 123 3.96 14.69 13.10
N LEU A 124 4.22 13.90 14.15
CA LEU A 124 3.47 13.97 15.39
C LEU A 124 3.95 15.21 16.15
N ILE A 125 3.03 16.14 16.40
CA ILE A 125 3.26 17.37 17.18
C ILE A 125 3.24 17.03 18.68
#